data_AF-A0A937LNM7-F1
#
_entry.id   AF-A0A937LNM7-F1
#
_cell.length_a   1.000
_cell.length_b   1.000
_cell.length_c   1.000
_cell.angle_alpha   90.00
_cell.angle_beta   90.00
_cell.angle_gamma   90.00
#
_symmetry.space_group_name_H-M   'P 1'
#
loop_
_entity.id
_entity.type
_entity.pdbx_description
1 polymer ?
#
loop_
_entity_poly.entity_id
_entity_poly.type
_entity_poly.pdbx_seq_one_letter_code
_entity_poly.pdbx_strand_id
1 'polypeptide(L)'
;KKAIDTFGKIDIVINNAGILRDTIFHKMEPSDWESVINVHLNGGFYVSRAAAPYFREQNSGSYIHMTSTSGLIGNFGQANYSAAKLGIAGLSKSIALDMSRFNVRSNCIAPFAWSRMTNSIPSTTEAEKERVERLKKMTPETNAPLAVFLASAAAKEVSGQIFSARLNELFIYNQNRPIKSVHSDTGWTPHDIAERAYPSLKSSMTPNERSGDVFSWDPI
;
A
#
# COMPACT_ATOMS: atom_id res chain seq x y z
N LYS A 1 9.81 21.67 -10.27
CA LYS A 1 9.51 23.07 -9.89
C LYS A 1 8.19 23.59 -10.49
N LYS A 2 7.73 23.10 -11.67
CA LYS A 2 6.48 23.51 -12.33
C LYS A 2 5.29 23.91 -11.43
N ALA A 3 4.92 23.10 -10.42
CA ALA A 3 3.83 23.44 -9.51
C ALA A 3 4.08 24.74 -8.72
N ILE A 4 5.28 24.90 -8.16
CA ILE A 4 5.70 26.14 -7.46
C ILE A 4 5.74 27.30 -8.46
N ASP A 5 6.35 27.12 -9.62
CA ASP A 5 6.48 28.18 -10.62
C ASP A 5 5.11 28.66 -11.15
N THR A 6 4.11 27.78 -11.17
CA THR A 6 2.76 28.07 -11.71
C THR A 6 1.80 28.59 -10.65
N PHE A 7 1.81 28.00 -9.44
CA PHE A 7 0.80 28.23 -8.41
C PHE A 7 1.34 28.91 -7.15
N GLY A 8 2.66 29.15 -7.07
CA GLY A 8 3.33 29.78 -5.93
C GLY A 8 3.50 28.88 -4.69
N LYS A 9 2.77 27.77 -4.60
CA LYS A 9 2.83 26.83 -3.48
C LYS A 9 2.49 25.39 -3.88
N ILE A 10 2.70 24.46 -2.96
CA ILE A 10 2.24 23.08 -3.09
C ILE A 10 1.62 22.64 -1.76
N ASP A 11 0.39 22.14 -1.79
CA ASP A 11 -0.31 21.68 -0.57
C ASP A 11 -0.35 20.16 -0.47
N ILE A 12 -0.41 19.47 -1.62
CA ILE A 12 -0.73 18.05 -1.72
C ILE A 12 0.20 17.37 -2.73
N VAL A 13 0.67 16.18 -2.39
CA VAL A 13 1.39 15.27 -3.31
C VAL A 13 0.67 13.92 -3.32
N ILE A 14 0.24 13.48 -4.52
CA ILE A 14 -0.33 12.15 -4.72
C ILE A 14 0.63 11.31 -5.57
N ASN A 15 1.28 10.33 -4.95
CA ASN A 15 2.19 9.40 -5.62
C ASN A 15 1.39 8.23 -6.21
N ASN A 16 0.94 8.38 -7.46
CA ASN A 16 0.08 7.42 -8.17
C ASN A 16 0.77 6.65 -9.31
N ALA A 17 1.87 7.18 -9.88
CA ALA A 17 2.52 6.57 -11.04
C ALA A 17 2.91 5.10 -10.78
N GLY A 18 2.76 4.24 -11.80
CA GLY A 18 2.97 2.82 -11.64
C GLY A 18 2.94 2.02 -12.95
N ILE A 19 3.57 0.84 -12.91
CA ILE A 19 3.63 -0.14 -14.01
C ILE A 19 3.55 -1.57 -13.43
N LEU A 20 3.24 -2.56 -14.28
CA LEU A 20 3.32 -3.98 -13.91
C LEU A 20 4.35 -4.72 -14.78
N ARG A 21 5.01 -5.70 -14.17
CA ARG A 21 5.91 -6.69 -14.79
C ARG A 21 5.74 -8.00 -14.02
N ASP A 22 4.55 -8.55 -14.16
CA ASP A 22 4.11 -9.69 -13.34
C ASP A 22 4.68 -10.97 -13.93
N THR A 23 5.39 -11.73 -13.10
CA THR A 23 5.88 -13.06 -13.44
C THR A 23 6.14 -13.86 -12.16
N ILE A 24 6.03 -15.18 -12.23
CA ILE A 24 6.30 -16.04 -11.08
C ILE A 24 7.76 -15.84 -10.65
N PHE A 25 7.98 -15.70 -9.33
CA PHE A 25 9.23 -15.22 -8.74
C PHE A 25 10.52 -15.81 -9.34
N HIS A 26 10.60 -17.13 -9.51
CA HIS A 26 11.80 -17.80 -10.03
C HIS A 26 12.06 -17.56 -11.53
N LYS A 27 11.14 -16.92 -12.25
CA LYS A 27 11.27 -16.50 -13.66
C LYS A 27 11.39 -14.99 -13.82
N MET A 28 11.57 -14.25 -12.72
CA MET A 28 11.64 -12.79 -12.75
C MET A 28 13.00 -12.33 -13.22
N GLU A 29 13.00 -11.64 -14.37
CA GLU A 29 14.19 -10.98 -14.86
C GLU A 29 14.57 -9.80 -13.93
N PRO A 30 15.86 -9.59 -13.64
CA PRO A 30 16.30 -8.46 -12.81
C PRO A 30 15.82 -7.10 -13.33
N SER A 31 15.71 -6.92 -14.65
CA SER A 31 15.23 -5.67 -15.26
C SER A 31 13.74 -5.40 -14.99
N ASP A 32 12.92 -6.45 -14.91
CA ASP A 32 11.51 -6.36 -14.53
C ASP A 32 11.36 -5.99 -13.05
N TRP A 33 12.23 -6.51 -12.19
CA TRP A 33 12.32 -6.08 -10.80
C TRP A 33 12.69 -4.60 -10.69
N GLU A 34 13.80 -4.21 -11.31
CA GLU A 34 14.34 -2.84 -11.24
C GLU A 34 13.34 -1.81 -11.77
N SER A 35 12.69 -2.07 -12.91
CA SER A 35 11.74 -1.14 -13.51
C SER A 35 10.55 -0.85 -12.58
N VAL A 36 9.97 -1.89 -11.97
CA VAL A 36 8.85 -1.75 -11.02
C VAL A 36 9.29 -1.00 -9.76
N ILE A 37 10.43 -1.36 -9.17
CA ILE A 37 10.96 -0.68 -7.97
C ILE A 37 11.25 0.80 -8.28
N ASN A 38 11.85 1.10 -9.43
CA ASN A 38 12.22 2.45 -9.82
C ASN A 38 11.00 3.35 -10.03
N VAL A 39 9.98 2.88 -10.75
CA VAL A 39 8.77 3.69 -11.00
C VAL A 39 7.97 3.88 -9.71
N HIS A 40 7.78 2.83 -8.92
CA HIS A 40 6.91 2.89 -7.75
C HIS A 40 7.60 3.49 -6.53
N LEU A 41 8.62 2.81 -6.01
CA LEU A 41 9.24 3.15 -4.74
C LEU A 41 10.16 4.35 -4.88
N ASN A 42 11.12 4.29 -5.82
CA ASN A 42 12.05 5.39 -6.03
C ASN A 42 11.34 6.64 -6.57
N GLY A 43 10.39 6.47 -7.50
CA GLY A 43 9.54 7.55 -7.98
C GLY A 43 8.79 8.25 -6.85
N GLY A 44 8.11 7.48 -5.98
CA GLY A 44 7.42 8.01 -4.81
C GLY A 44 8.37 8.74 -3.85
N PHE A 45 9.56 8.18 -3.61
CA PHE A 45 10.59 8.83 -2.79
C PHE A 45 11.06 10.16 -3.39
N TYR A 46 11.45 10.20 -4.67
CA TYR A 46 12.02 11.39 -5.28
C TYR A 46 11.03 12.54 -5.35
N VAL A 47 9.76 12.27 -5.69
CA VAL A 47 8.70 13.28 -5.69
C VAL A 47 8.44 13.80 -4.27
N SER A 48 8.31 12.90 -3.29
CA SER A 48 8.09 13.31 -1.90
C SER A 48 9.24 14.12 -1.33
N ARG A 49 10.49 13.69 -1.57
CA ARG A 49 11.71 14.40 -1.18
C ARG A 49 11.75 15.80 -1.78
N ALA A 50 11.42 15.94 -3.06
CA ALA A 50 11.42 17.24 -3.74
C ALA A 50 10.38 18.22 -3.16
N ALA A 51 9.24 17.73 -2.67
CA ALA A 51 8.21 18.54 -2.03
C ALA A 51 8.51 18.88 -0.55
N ALA A 52 9.31 18.05 0.13
CA ALA A 52 9.49 18.15 1.58
C ALA A 52 10.01 19.51 2.08
N PRO A 53 10.99 20.20 1.44
CA PRO A 53 11.41 21.52 1.89
C PRO A 53 10.28 22.55 1.89
N TYR A 54 9.41 22.52 0.87
CA TYR A 54 8.27 23.43 0.76
C TYR A 54 7.23 23.16 1.86
N PHE A 55 6.90 21.89 2.10
CA PHE A 55 5.98 21.54 3.18
C PHE A 55 6.52 21.91 4.57
N ARG A 56 7.84 21.79 4.79
CA ARG A 56 8.49 22.23 6.03
C ARG A 56 8.39 23.74 6.24
N GLU A 57 8.69 24.52 5.21
CA GLU A 57 8.65 25.99 5.26
C GLU A 57 7.21 26.50 5.43
N GLN A 58 6.26 25.89 4.73
CA GLN A 58 4.83 26.22 4.82
C GLN A 58 4.19 25.75 6.13
N ASN A 59 4.85 24.86 6.90
CA ASN A 59 4.30 24.21 8.08
C ASN A 59 2.94 23.54 7.81
N SER A 60 2.81 22.92 6.64
CA SER A 60 1.60 22.27 6.14
C SER A 60 1.92 21.41 4.92
N GLY A 61 1.25 20.26 4.81
CA GLY A 61 1.30 19.44 3.60
C GLY A 61 0.61 18.09 3.77
N SER A 62 0.19 17.48 2.67
CA SER A 62 -0.39 16.14 2.67
C SER A 62 0.18 15.26 1.58
N TYR A 63 0.79 14.15 1.98
CA TYR A 63 1.19 13.08 1.08
C TYR A 63 0.14 11.97 1.05
N ILE A 64 -0.25 11.55 -0.15
CA ILE A 64 -1.07 10.37 -0.39
C ILE A 64 -0.29 9.44 -1.30
N HIS A 65 -0.04 8.22 -0.85
CA HIS A 65 0.71 7.23 -1.60
C HIS A 65 -0.19 6.06 -2.01
N MET A 66 0.05 5.50 -3.20
CA MET A 66 -0.65 4.29 -3.63
C MET A 66 0.17 3.05 -3.25
N THR A 67 -0.23 2.37 -2.18
CA THR A 67 0.21 1.00 -1.86
C THR A 67 -0.68 -0.01 -2.62
N SER A 68 -0.84 -1.24 -2.14
CA SER A 68 -1.72 -2.27 -2.72
C SER A 68 -1.91 -3.44 -1.75
N THR A 69 -3.04 -4.13 -1.84
CA THR A 69 -3.25 -5.42 -1.16
C THR A 69 -2.21 -6.46 -1.58
N SER A 70 -1.65 -6.40 -2.79
CA SER A 70 -0.54 -7.29 -3.18
C SER A 70 0.68 -7.10 -2.28
N GLY A 71 0.97 -5.86 -1.86
CA GLY A 71 2.04 -5.58 -0.90
C GLY A 71 1.68 -5.88 0.55
N LEU A 72 0.42 -5.63 0.94
CA LEU A 72 -0.02 -5.76 2.34
C LEU A 72 -0.38 -7.20 2.74
N ILE A 73 -0.93 -7.97 1.81
CA ILE A 73 -1.41 -9.34 2.02
C ILE A 73 -0.54 -10.30 1.22
N GLY A 74 -0.43 -10.06 -0.08
CA GLY A 74 0.25 -10.95 -1.02
C GLY A 74 -0.57 -11.21 -2.26
N ASN A 75 0.13 -11.52 -3.34
CA ASN A 75 -0.46 -12.03 -4.59
C ASN A 75 0.57 -12.83 -5.40
N PHE A 76 0.09 -13.74 -6.26
CA PHE A 76 0.96 -14.52 -7.12
C PHE A 76 1.58 -13.66 -8.23
N GLY A 77 2.83 -13.97 -8.59
CA GLY A 77 3.51 -13.36 -9.72
C GLY A 77 3.92 -11.89 -9.55
N GLN A 78 3.76 -11.33 -8.34
CA GLN A 78 3.91 -9.91 -8.10
C GLN A 78 5.00 -9.59 -7.06
N ALA A 79 6.10 -10.35 -7.01
CA ALA A 79 7.13 -10.16 -5.99
C ALA A 79 7.75 -8.74 -6.03
N ASN A 80 8.12 -8.25 -7.21
CA ASN A 80 8.58 -6.89 -7.45
C ASN A 80 7.55 -5.83 -7.03
N TYR A 81 6.29 -5.96 -7.49
CA TYR A 81 5.22 -5.03 -7.19
C TYR A 81 4.87 -5.01 -5.70
N SER A 82 4.76 -6.17 -5.07
CA SER A 82 4.48 -6.32 -3.64
C SER A 82 5.59 -5.68 -2.80
N ALA A 83 6.85 -5.92 -3.15
CA ALA A 83 8.00 -5.27 -2.51
C ALA A 83 7.95 -3.74 -2.65
N ALA A 84 7.68 -3.22 -3.86
CA ALA A 84 7.56 -1.79 -4.08
C ALA A 84 6.41 -1.16 -3.27
N LYS A 85 5.24 -1.81 -3.26
CA LYS A 85 4.03 -1.31 -2.59
C LYS A 85 4.11 -1.37 -1.07
N LEU A 86 4.69 -2.42 -0.50
CA LEU A 86 4.95 -2.47 0.94
C LEU A 86 6.07 -1.50 1.33
N GLY A 87 7.09 -1.34 0.48
CA GLY A 87 8.12 -0.30 0.63
C GLY A 87 7.55 1.11 0.66
N ILE A 88 6.55 1.41 -0.18
CA ILE A 88 5.81 2.68 -0.15
C ILE A 88 5.08 2.88 1.18
N ALA A 89 4.47 1.83 1.75
CA ALA A 89 3.82 1.92 3.06
C ALA A 89 4.84 2.22 4.17
N GLY A 90 6.01 1.59 4.13
CA GLY A 90 7.15 1.91 5.00
C GLY A 90 7.63 3.35 4.84
N LEU A 91 7.82 3.81 3.60
CA LEU A 91 8.21 5.19 3.29
C LEU A 91 7.19 6.20 3.84
N SER A 92 5.90 5.99 3.59
CA SER A 92 4.84 6.87 4.09
C SER A 92 4.85 6.94 5.61
N LYS A 93 5.05 5.81 6.31
CA LYS A 93 5.16 5.79 7.76
C LYS A 93 6.33 6.63 8.27
N SER A 94 7.51 6.53 7.65
CA SER A 94 8.66 7.34 8.02
C SER A 94 8.44 8.83 7.75
N ILE A 95 7.87 9.19 6.58
CA ILE A 95 7.51 10.59 6.27
C ILE A 95 6.54 11.14 7.31
N ALA A 96 5.52 10.38 7.69
CA ALA A 96 4.56 10.79 8.71
C ALA A 96 5.21 11.09 10.06
N LEU A 97 6.22 10.31 10.46
CA LEU A 97 6.96 10.53 11.71
C LEU A 97 7.88 11.75 11.60
N ASP A 98 8.75 11.78 10.59
CA ASP A 98 9.80 12.80 10.41
C ASP A 98 9.23 14.21 10.21
N MET A 99 8.07 14.29 9.56
CA MET A 99 7.47 15.55 9.16
C MET A 99 6.32 16.00 10.08
N SER A 100 5.98 15.21 11.10
CA SER A 100 4.89 15.48 12.05
C SER A 100 4.97 16.87 12.69
N ARG A 101 6.17 17.27 13.14
CA ARG A 101 6.43 18.58 13.76
C ARG A 101 6.20 19.79 12.84
N PHE A 102 6.02 19.54 11.54
CA PHE A 102 5.73 20.56 10.54
C PHE A 102 4.28 20.50 10.05
N ASN A 103 3.38 19.83 10.80
CA ASN A 103 1.98 19.61 10.45
C ASN A 103 1.78 18.94 9.08
N VAL A 104 2.75 18.13 8.66
CA VAL A 104 2.68 17.38 7.41
C VAL A 104 2.19 15.98 7.69
N ARG A 105 1.20 15.54 6.90
CA ARG A 105 0.59 14.21 7.01
C ARG A 105 1.05 13.33 5.85
N SER A 106 1.17 12.03 6.09
CA SER A 106 1.44 11.06 5.03
C SER A 106 0.62 9.81 5.25
N ASN A 107 -0.19 9.43 4.27
CA ASN A 107 -1.05 8.25 4.33
C ASN A 107 -0.98 7.44 3.03
N CYS A 108 -1.40 6.18 3.11
CA CYS A 108 -1.49 5.29 1.97
C CYS A 108 -2.94 4.93 1.63
N ILE A 109 -3.20 4.71 0.35
CA ILE A 109 -4.38 4.02 -0.17
C ILE A 109 -3.91 2.74 -0.85
N ALA A 110 -4.52 1.60 -0.51
CA ALA A 110 -4.49 0.36 -1.26
C ALA A 110 -5.74 0.33 -2.16
N PRO A 111 -5.66 0.85 -3.40
CA PRO A 111 -6.85 1.04 -4.20
C PRO A 111 -7.35 -0.28 -4.77
N PHE A 112 -8.67 -0.39 -4.92
CA PHE A 112 -9.25 -1.34 -5.85
C PHE A 112 -9.86 -0.58 -7.03
N ALA A 113 -9.43 -0.91 -8.25
CA ALA A 113 -10.03 -0.37 -9.45
C ALA A 113 -9.78 -1.28 -10.64
N TRP A 114 -10.79 -1.41 -11.51
CA TRP A 114 -10.60 -1.87 -12.87
C TRP A 114 -9.98 -0.73 -13.70
N SER A 115 -8.78 -0.95 -14.21
CA SER A 115 -8.08 0.00 -15.06
C SER A 115 -7.34 -0.73 -16.19
N ARG A 116 -6.68 0.02 -17.08
CA ARG A 116 -5.81 -0.59 -18.11
C ARG A 116 -4.77 -1.55 -17.51
N MET A 117 -4.35 -1.29 -16.26
CA MET A 117 -3.37 -2.10 -15.54
C MET A 117 -3.94 -3.46 -15.09
N THR A 118 -5.26 -3.59 -14.90
CA THR A 118 -5.91 -4.81 -14.39
C THR A 118 -6.73 -5.53 -15.46
N ASN A 119 -6.69 -5.05 -16.72
CA ASN A 119 -7.51 -5.55 -17.82
C ASN A 119 -7.03 -6.87 -18.44
N SER A 120 -5.94 -7.46 -17.91
CA SER A 120 -5.34 -8.70 -18.41
C SER A 120 -5.87 -9.96 -17.73
N ILE A 121 -6.88 -9.86 -16.87
CA ILE A 121 -7.47 -11.01 -16.19
C ILE A 121 -8.19 -11.88 -17.24
N PRO A 122 -7.77 -13.14 -17.46
CA PRO A 122 -8.45 -14.03 -18.40
C PRO A 122 -9.88 -14.33 -17.90
N SER A 123 -10.86 -14.27 -18.80
CA SER A 123 -12.23 -14.72 -18.53
C SER A 123 -12.66 -15.70 -19.62
N THR A 124 -12.59 -16.99 -19.30
CA THR A 124 -12.86 -18.08 -20.24
C THR A 124 -14.23 -18.73 -20.05
N THR A 125 -14.83 -18.55 -18.87
CA THR A 125 -16.16 -19.06 -18.52
C THR A 125 -17.18 -17.92 -18.38
N GLU A 126 -18.48 -18.22 -18.51
CA GLU A 126 -19.54 -17.22 -18.35
C GLU A 126 -19.55 -16.62 -16.93
N ALA A 127 -19.33 -17.43 -15.89
CA ALA A 127 -19.21 -16.94 -14.52
C ALA A 127 -18.03 -15.97 -14.34
N GLU A 128 -16.89 -16.20 -15.02
CA GLU A 128 -15.76 -15.27 -15.02
C GLU A 128 -16.08 -13.98 -15.76
N LYS A 129 -16.82 -14.04 -16.87
CA LYS A 129 -17.25 -12.84 -17.60
C LYS A 129 -18.18 -11.98 -16.75
N GLU A 130 -19.17 -12.58 -16.10
CA GLU A 130 -20.07 -11.86 -15.18
C GLU A 130 -19.29 -11.23 -14.02
N ARG A 131 -18.30 -11.94 -13.46
CA ARG A 131 -17.41 -11.40 -12.43
C ARG A 131 -16.61 -10.21 -12.93
N VAL A 132 -16.06 -10.30 -14.14
CA VAL A 132 -15.34 -9.18 -14.79
C VAL A 132 -16.26 -7.98 -15.00
N GLU A 133 -17.49 -8.18 -15.47
CA GLU A 133 -18.47 -7.09 -15.62
C GLU A 133 -18.82 -6.43 -14.28
N ARG A 134 -18.91 -7.19 -13.19
CA ARG A 134 -19.06 -6.62 -11.84
C ARG A 134 -17.84 -5.79 -11.45
N LEU A 135 -16.63 -6.30 -11.65
CA LEU A 135 -15.39 -5.59 -11.32
C LEU A 135 -15.20 -4.32 -12.16
N LYS A 136 -15.69 -4.27 -13.40
CA LYS A 136 -15.64 -3.07 -14.24
C LYS A 136 -16.40 -1.88 -13.65
N LYS A 137 -17.35 -2.10 -12.74
CA LYS A 137 -18.03 -1.03 -11.99
C LYS A 137 -17.09 -0.30 -11.02
N MET A 138 -15.99 -0.94 -10.63
CA MET A 138 -14.97 -0.36 -9.76
C MET A 138 -14.04 0.54 -10.57
N THR A 139 -14.55 1.69 -11.00
CA THR A 139 -13.74 2.61 -11.80
C THR A 139 -12.70 3.34 -10.92
N PRO A 140 -11.61 3.89 -11.49
CA PRO A 140 -10.61 4.65 -10.71
C PRO A 140 -11.22 5.78 -9.87
N GLU A 141 -12.29 6.40 -10.36
CA GLU A 141 -13.03 7.49 -9.70
C GLU A 141 -13.57 7.08 -8.32
N THR A 142 -13.85 5.79 -8.10
CA THR A 142 -14.31 5.27 -6.80
C THR A 142 -13.28 5.46 -5.68
N ASN A 143 -11.99 5.63 -6.00
CA ASN A 143 -10.94 5.90 -5.02
C ASN A 143 -10.72 7.40 -4.77
N ALA A 144 -11.21 8.28 -5.66
CA ALA A 144 -10.95 9.72 -5.60
C ALA A 144 -11.53 10.38 -4.33
N PRO A 145 -12.76 10.05 -3.86
CA PRO A 145 -13.29 10.62 -2.63
C PRO A 145 -12.39 10.39 -1.41
N LEU A 146 -11.84 9.18 -1.27
CA LEU A 146 -10.93 8.84 -0.17
C LEU A 146 -9.61 9.65 -0.28
N ALA A 147 -9.04 9.78 -1.48
CA ALA A 147 -7.84 10.58 -1.69
C ALA A 147 -8.07 12.07 -1.37
N VAL A 148 -9.22 12.62 -1.78
CA VAL A 148 -9.61 14.01 -1.48
C VAL A 148 -9.82 14.20 0.03
N PHE A 149 -10.52 13.29 0.70
CA PHE A 149 -10.69 13.32 2.15
C PHE A 149 -9.34 13.36 2.87
N LEU A 150 -8.45 12.42 2.56
CA LEU A 150 -7.12 12.34 3.17
C LEU A 150 -6.27 13.60 2.89
N ALA A 151 -6.42 14.21 1.72
CA ALA A 151 -5.76 15.46 1.37
C ALA A 151 -6.33 16.70 2.08
N SER A 152 -7.61 16.66 2.45
CA SER A 152 -8.34 17.81 3.01
C SER A 152 -8.04 18.10 4.48
N ALA A 153 -8.50 19.27 4.95
CA ALA A 153 -8.45 19.66 6.37
C ALA A 153 -9.31 18.76 7.28
N ALA A 154 -10.33 18.07 6.74
CA ALA A 154 -11.15 17.15 7.52
C ALA A 154 -10.34 15.97 8.07
N ALA A 155 -9.24 15.62 7.40
CA ALA A 155 -8.33 14.55 7.81
C ALA A 155 -7.12 15.05 8.61
N LYS A 156 -7.17 16.26 9.22
CA LYS A 156 -6.02 16.88 9.91
C LYS A 156 -5.37 16.00 11.01
N GLU A 157 -6.11 15.05 11.57
CA GLU A 157 -5.63 14.12 12.60
C GLU A 157 -5.17 12.77 12.04
N VAL A 158 -5.32 12.55 10.73
CA VAL A 158 -5.02 11.29 10.05
C VAL A 158 -3.62 11.36 9.45
N SER A 159 -2.68 10.63 10.05
CA SER A 159 -1.31 10.48 9.53
C SER A 159 -0.75 9.09 9.82
N GLY A 160 0.09 8.62 8.91
CA GLY A 160 0.76 7.33 8.95
C GLY A 160 -0.18 6.14 8.83
N GLN A 161 -1.37 6.30 8.22
CA GLN A 161 -2.40 5.27 8.11
C GLN A 161 -2.48 4.67 6.70
N ILE A 162 -3.13 3.51 6.58
CA ILE A 162 -3.35 2.79 5.33
C ILE A 162 -4.85 2.50 5.19
N PHE A 163 -5.45 2.93 4.08
CA PHE A 163 -6.87 2.74 3.79
C PHE A 163 -7.08 2.00 2.47
N SER A 164 -8.26 1.42 2.26
CA SER A 164 -8.74 1.00 0.94
C SER A 164 -10.13 1.57 0.67
N ALA A 165 -10.42 1.85 -0.59
CA ALA A 165 -11.78 2.02 -1.09
C ALA A 165 -12.08 0.89 -2.08
N ARG A 166 -13.25 0.27 -1.95
CA ARG A 166 -13.75 -0.79 -2.83
C ARG A 166 -15.25 -0.57 -3.06
N LEU A 167 -15.62 0.08 -4.16
CA LEU A 167 -16.97 0.64 -4.36
C LEU A 167 -17.41 1.46 -3.14
N ASN A 168 -18.45 1.02 -2.42
CA ASN A 168 -19.02 1.72 -1.27
C ASN A 168 -18.39 1.29 0.07
N GLU A 169 -17.36 0.44 0.03
CA GLU A 169 -16.65 -0.03 1.21
C GLU A 169 -15.38 0.78 1.47
N LEU A 170 -15.18 1.18 2.72
CA LEU A 170 -13.92 1.75 3.21
C LEU A 170 -13.30 0.81 4.24
N PHE A 171 -12.02 0.54 4.08
CA PHE A 171 -11.25 -0.28 5.00
C PHE A 171 -10.07 0.51 5.56
N ILE A 172 -9.68 0.17 6.79
CA ILE A 172 -8.42 0.59 7.40
C ILE A 172 -7.59 -0.65 7.71
N TYR A 173 -6.29 -0.60 7.41
CA TYR A 173 -5.37 -1.70 7.72
C TYR A 173 -4.66 -1.43 9.04
N ASN A 174 -4.37 -2.53 9.75
CA ASN A 174 -3.50 -2.48 10.90
C ASN A 174 -2.05 -2.15 10.49
N GLN A 175 -1.21 -1.88 11.49
CA GLN A 175 0.22 -1.70 11.30
C GLN A 175 0.98 -2.77 12.09
N ASN A 176 2.13 -3.18 11.60
CA ASN A 176 2.96 -4.21 12.23
C ASN A 176 3.25 -3.87 13.70
N ARG A 177 2.73 -4.65 14.63
CA ARG A 177 3.00 -4.58 16.07
C ARG A 177 3.18 -6.00 16.60
N PRO A 178 4.03 -6.23 17.61
CA PRO A 178 4.07 -7.51 18.30
C PRO A 178 2.67 -7.84 18.85
N ILE A 179 2.14 -8.99 18.46
CA ILE A 179 0.80 -9.46 18.90
C ILE A 179 0.88 -10.54 19.98
N LYS A 180 2.05 -11.17 20.14
CA LYS A 180 2.31 -12.21 21.14
C LYS A 180 3.80 -12.30 21.43
N SER A 181 4.16 -12.60 22.68
CA SER A 181 5.53 -12.87 23.11
C SER A 181 5.59 -14.13 23.96
N VAL A 182 6.76 -14.76 23.97
CA VAL A 182 7.13 -15.85 24.90
C VAL A 182 8.49 -15.49 25.45
N HIS A 183 8.66 -15.63 26.76
CA HIS A 183 9.90 -15.26 27.45
C HIS A 183 10.66 -16.51 27.90
N SER A 184 11.98 -16.40 27.89
CA SER A 184 12.91 -17.34 28.53
C SER A 184 13.96 -16.53 29.25
N ASP A 185 14.18 -16.84 30.52
CA ASP A 185 15.17 -16.22 31.40
C ASP A 185 16.60 -16.71 31.12
N THR A 186 16.73 -17.90 30.51
CA THR A 186 18.02 -18.53 30.19
C THR A 186 18.39 -18.48 28.70
N GLY A 187 17.60 -17.77 27.88
CA GLY A 187 17.76 -17.74 26.43
C GLY A 187 17.05 -18.90 25.70
N TRP A 188 17.27 -19.01 24.39
CA TRP A 188 16.59 -19.98 23.53
C TRP A 188 17.57 -20.90 22.80
N THR A 189 17.29 -22.20 22.80
CA THR A 189 17.85 -23.15 21.84
C THR A 189 16.82 -23.44 20.74
N PRO A 190 17.23 -23.93 19.54
CA PRO A 190 16.27 -24.35 18.52
C PRO A 190 15.27 -25.41 19.02
N HIS A 191 15.73 -26.33 19.87
CA HIS A 191 14.88 -27.34 20.51
C HIS A 191 13.83 -26.70 21.42
N ASP A 192 14.23 -25.79 22.31
CA ASP A 192 13.28 -25.15 23.23
C ASP A 192 12.31 -24.21 22.51
N ILE A 193 12.72 -23.61 21.39
CA ILE A 193 11.80 -22.88 20.52
C ILE A 193 10.72 -23.82 19.98
N ALA A 194 11.10 -24.99 19.45
CA ALA A 194 10.17 -25.95 18.88
C ALA A 194 9.20 -26.51 19.93
N GLU A 195 9.70 -26.86 21.12
CA GLU A 195 8.90 -27.55 22.15
C GLU A 195 8.12 -26.60 23.07
N ARG A 196 8.62 -25.38 23.33
CA ARG A 196 7.99 -24.45 24.27
C ARG A 196 7.43 -23.19 23.61
N ALA A 197 8.21 -22.50 22.79
CA ALA A 197 7.79 -21.21 22.25
C ALA A 197 6.77 -21.36 21.11
N TYR A 198 7.06 -22.24 20.15
CA TYR A 198 6.29 -22.41 18.93
C TYR A 198 4.83 -22.82 19.18
N PRO A 199 4.50 -23.78 20.07
CA PRO A 199 3.11 -24.15 20.34
C PRO A 199 2.26 -22.96 20.81
N SER A 200 2.86 -22.06 21.61
CA SER A 200 2.21 -20.82 22.03
C SER A 200 2.08 -19.83 20.87
N LEU A 201 3.14 -19.61 20.09
CA LEU A 201 3.12 -18.64 18.99
C LEU A 201 2.21 -19.04 17.83
N LYS A 202 2.08 -20.35 17.56
CA LYS A 202 1.34 -20.92 16.42
C LYS A 202 -0.10 -20.43 16.34
N SER A 203 -0.79 -20.30 17.48
CA SER A 203 -2.19 -19.86 17.52
C SER A 203 -2.41 -18.42 17.06
N SER A 204 -1.34 -17.62 16.97
CA SER A 204 -1.38 -16.20 16.60
C SER A 204 -0.74 -15.93 15.25
N MET A 205 -0.32 -16.97 14.51
CA MET A 205 0.26 -16.80 13.17
C MET A 205 -0.83 -16.45 12.16
N THR A 206 -0.54 -15.48 11.30
CA THR A 206 -1.40 -15.14 10.16
C THR A 206 -1.28 -16.23 9.09
N PRO A 207 -2.40 -16.75 8.54
CA PRO A 207 -2.39 -17.70 7.43
C PRO A 207 -1.68 -17.13 6.18
N ASN A 208 -1.17 -18.04 5.33
CA ASN A 208 -0.58 -17.66 4.05
C ASN A 208 -1.66 -17.52 2.98
N GLU A 209 -2.22 -16.33 2.87
CA GLU A 209 -3.34 -16.00 1.99
C GLU A 209 -2.94 -14.95 0.96
N ARG A 210 -3.63 -14.94 -0.19
CA ARG A 210 -3.54 -13.83 -1.15
C ARG A 210 -4.71 -12.88 -0.99
N SER A 211 -4.60 -11.70 -1.60
CA SER A 211 -5.62 -10.65 -1.57
C SER A 211 -7.03 -11.16 -1.88
N GLY A 212 -7.18 -12.08 -2.84
CA GLY A 212 -8.49 -12.64 -3.21
C GLY A 212 -9.09 -13.63 -2.20
N ASP A 213 -8.28 -14.22 -1.32
CA ASP A 213 -8.77 -15.12 -0.27
C ASP A 213 -9.28 -14.30 0.92
N VAL A 214 -8.59 -13.18 1.23
CA VAL A 214 -9.00 -12.22 2.26
C VAL A 214 -10.25 -11.43 1.83
N PHE A 215 -10.28 -10.93 0.59
CA PHE A 215 -11.42 -10.19 0.03
C PHE A 215 -12.29 -11.11 -0.84
N SER A 216 -12.86 -12.13 -0.22
CA SER A 216 -13.56 -13.24 -0.89
C SER A 216 -15.04 -12.98 -1.21
N TRP A 217 -15.58 -11.80 -0.86
CA TRP A 217 -16.95 -11.41 -1.16
C TRP A 217 -17.04 -10.35 -2.27
N ASP A 218 -18.18 -10.33 -2.96
CA ASP A 218 -18.49 -9.34 -3.98
C ASP A 218 -18.55 -7.92 -3.37
N PRO A 219 -17.99 -6.91 -4.04
CA PRO A 219 -18.04 -5.53 -3.58
C PRO A 219 -19.48 -4.98 -3.72
N ILE A 220 -19.89 -4.17 -2.75
CA ILE A 220 -21.23 -3.55 -2.67
C ILE A 220 -21.12 -2.05 -2.86
#